data_AF-A0AAV5HW70-F1
#
_entry.id   AF-A0AAV5HW70-F1
#
_cell.length_a   1.000
_cell.length_b   1.000
_cell.length_c   1.000
_cell.angle_alpha   90.00
_cell.angle_beta   90.00
_cell.angle_gamma   90.00
#
_symmetry.space_group_name_H-M   'P 1'
#
loop_
_entity.id
_entity.type
_entity.pdbx_description
1 polymer ?
#
loop_
_entity_poly.entity_id
_entity_poly.type
_entity_poly.pdbx_seq_one_letter_code
_entity_poly.pdbx_strand_id
1 'polypeptide(L)'
;MATLVNYFGIGKQSHRSLDDVHMNLEVLKYCATVLFGVSTKFVDNFGRPRLNFVVDASPSLCRVLDQCDKIAQKFSVESGSKSEWRHVVIKFGKYNYPTIRVHMPIMFNGGIEQIMTELCQRDCSGSTQKVVFIGLETAELINLIRPGTLVDAFFSFGSYDYQGSAGIRLVAKKLIIYSEE
;
A
#
# COMPACT_ATOMS: atom_id res chain seq x y z
N MET A 1 -6.16 -15.71 22.74
CA MET A 1 -5.91 -15.25 21.36
C MET A 1 -5.13 -13.95 21.42
N ALA A 2 -3.90 -13.91 20.89
CA ALA A 2 -3.15 -12.66 20.78
C ALA A 2 -3.82 -11.78 19.70
N THR A 3 -4.32 -10.62 20.08
CA THR A 3 -4.81 -9.58 19.15
C THR A 3 -3.63 -8.79 18.61
N LEU A 4 -3.75 -8.19 17.41
CA LEU A 4 -2.71 -7.31 16.83
C LEU A 4 -2.30 -6.18 17.80
N VAL A 5 -3.24 -5.74 18.63
CA VAL A 5 -3.08 -4.84 19.78
C VAL A 5 -1.95 -5.32 20.72
N ASN A 6 -1.94 -6.60 21.11
CA ASN A 6 -0.87 -7.19 21.94
C ASN A 6 0.45 -7.35 21.18
N TYR A 7 0.41 -7.56 19.86
CA TYR A 7 1.62 -7.73 19.05
C TYR A 7 2.39 -6.41 18.88
N PHE A 8 1.68 -5.29 18.75
CA PHE A 8 2.28 -3.97 18.55
C PHE A 8 2.36 -3.11 19.82
N GLY A 9 1.88 -3.60 20.97
CA GLY A 9 1.86 -2.83 22.22
C GLY A 9 0.94 -1.61 22.20
N ILE A 10 -0.01 -1.58 21.26
CA ILE A 10 -0.97 -0.49 21.11
C ILE A 10 -2.07 -0.78 22.15
N GLY A 11 -2.36 0.14 23.07
CA GLY A 11 -3.32 -0.08 24.15
C GLY A 11 -4.75 -0.42 23.69
N LYS A 12 -5.66 -0.57 24.66
CA LYS A 12 -7.08 -0.92 24.39
C LYS A 12 -7.75 0.18 23.56
N GLN A 13 -8.17 -0.16 22.33
CA GLN A 13 -8.78 0.78 21.38
C GLN A 13 -10.23 1.12 21.79
N SER A 14 -10.53 2.42 21.96
CA SER A 14 -11.78 2.93 22.56
C SER A 14 -12.96 3.09 21.59
N HIS A 15 -12.69 3.10 20.28
CA HIS A 15 -13.66 3.34 19.21
C HIS A 15 -13.62 2.20 18.18
N ARG A 16 -14.80 1.74 17.72
CA ARG A 16 -14.99 0.50 16.93
C ARG A 16 -15.68 0.76 15.58
N SER A 17 -15.22 1.76 14.84
CA SER A 17 -15.67 2.02 13.47
C SER A 17 -14.63 1.52 12.45
N LEU A 18 -15.05 1.35 11.20
CA LEU A 18 -14.16 1.01 10.08
C LEU A 18 -13.08 2.11 9.88
N ASP A 19 -13.42 3.37 10.18
CA ASP A 19 -12.51 4.52 10.15
C ASP A 19 -11.49 4.49 11.31
N ASP A 20 -11.78 3.77 12.39
CA ASP A 20 -10.83 3.56 13.50
C ASP A 20 -9.71 2.54 13.14
N VAL A 21 -9.80 1.87 11.99
CA VAL A 21 -8.70 1.04 11.45
C VAL A 21 -7.65 1.92 10.75
N HIS A 22 -7.50 3.18 11.15
CA HIS A 22 -6.35 3.99 10.79
C HIS A 22 -5.11 3.56 11.62
N MET A 23 -4.72 2.29 11.49
CA MET A 23 -3.44 1.81 12.01
C MET A 23 -2.33 2.22 11.05
N ASN A 24 -1.40 3.04 11.54
CA ASN A 24 -0.11 3.25 10.89
C ASN A 24 0.69 1.96 11.08
N LEU A 25 0.58 1.04 10.13
CA LEU A 25 1.46 -0.13 10.09
C LEU A 25 2.75 0.31 9.42
N GLU A 26 3.64 0.91 10.21
CA GLU A 26 5.00 1.09 9.75
C GLU A 26 5.58 -0.29 9.47
N VAL A 27 6.27 -0.43 8.33
CA VAL A 27 7.21 -1.51 8.00
C VAL A 27 6.69 -2.56 6.98
N LEU A 28 6.82 -2.21 5.69
CA LEU A 28 7.60 -3.05 4.77
C LEU A 28 9.09 -2.69 5.01
N LYS A 29 9.74 -3.39 5.95
CA LYS A 29 11.20 -3.50 5.97
C LYS A 29 11.50 -4.86 5.36
N TYR A 30 12.64 -4.96 4.69
CA TYR A 30 13.13 -6.13 3.94
C TYR A 30 12.76 -6.10 2.46
N CYS A 31 13.14 -5.03 1.76
CA CYS A 31 13.33 -4.92 0.31
C CYS A 31 12.37 -5.79 -0.50
N ALA A 32 11.17 -5.28 -0.74
CA ALA A 32 10.21 -5.95 -1.60
C ALA A 32 10.56 -5.69 -3.07
N THR A 33 10.43 -6.71 -3.91
CA THR A 33 10.67 -6.61 -5.35
C THR A 33 9.41 -6.12 -6.06
N VAL A 34 9.52 -5.04 -6.82
CA VAL A 34 8.43 -4.59 -7.71
C VAL A 34 8.21 -5.65 -8.79
N LEU A 35 7.00 -6.20 -8.85
CA LEU A 35 6.58 -7.18 -9.85
C LEU A 35 5.82 -6.51 -11.00
N PHE A 36 4.98 -5.53 -10.66
CA PHE A 36 4.26 -4.71 -11.61
C PHE A 36 4.41 -3.24 -11.21
N GLY A 37 5.05 -2.47 -12.09
CA GLY A 37 5.29 -1.04 -11.86
C GLY A 37 4.03 -0.19 -11.92
N VAL A 38 4.22 1.10 -11.75
CA VAL A 38 3.14 2.09 -11.79
C VAL A 38 2.54 2.17 -13.19
N SER A 39 1.22 2.32 -13.28
CA SER A 39 0.52 2.50 -14.57
C SER A 39 -0.54 3.59 -14.49
N THR A 40 -0.57 4.46 -15.50
CA THR A 40 -1.60 5.50 -15.67
C THR A 40 -2.84 4.99 -16.40
N LYS A 41 -2.83 3.73 -16.87
CA LYS A 41 -3.95 3.12 -17.60
C LYS A 41 -5.21 2.99 -16.75
N PHE A 42 -5.05 2.92 -15.43
CA PHE A 42 -6.15 2.80 -14.50
C PHE A 42 -6.47 4.17 -13.93
N VAL A 43 -7.71 4.62 -14.14
CA VAL A 43 -8.20 5.88 -13.60
C VAL A 43 -9.23 5.64 -12.50
N ASP A 44 -9.41 6.64 -11.64
CA ASP A 44 -10.51 6.70 -10.69
C ASP A 44 -11.78 7.23 -11.36
N ASN A 45 -12.85 7.40 -10.57
CA ASN A 45 -14.15 7.85 -11.06
C ASN A 45 -14.12 9.28 -11.60
N PHE A 46 -13.11 10.06 -11.25
CA PHE A 46 -12.91 11.43 -11.72
C PHE A 46 -11.96 11.47 -12.93
N GLY A 47 -11.62 10.30 -13.51
CA GLY A 47 -10.69 10.19 -14.63
C GLY A 47 -9.22 10.38 -14.24
N ARG A 48 -8.91 10.39 -12.95
CA ARG A 48 -7.56 10.67 -12.45
C ARG A 48 -6.75 9.39 -12.38
N PRO A 49 -5.45 9.41 -12.71
CA PRO A 49 -4.61 8.21 -12.67
C PRO A 49 -4.54 7.63 -11.24
N ARG A 50 -4.77 6.32 -11.12
CA ARG A 50 -4.61 5.57 -9.87
C ARG A 50 -3.19 5.03 -9.79
N LEU A 51 -2.30 5.75 -9.12
CA LEU A 51 -0.94 5.29 -8.93
C LEU A 51 -0.91 4.14 -7.92
N ASN A 52 -0.60 2.95 -8.43
CA ASN A 52 -0.37 1.78 -7.62
C ASN A 52 0.62 0.87 -8.32
N PHE A 53 1.33 0.07 -7.54
CA PHE A 53 2.27 -0.93 -8.01
C PHE A 53 2.12 -2.18 -7.14
N VAL A 54 2.65 -3.30 -7.63
CA VAL A 54 2.57 -4.60 -6.95
C VAL A 54 3.98 -5.04 -6.60
N VAL A 55 4.14 -5.47 -5.36
CA VAL A 55 5.39 -6.05 -4.85
C VAL A 55 5.18 -7.45 -4.33
N ASP A 56 6.26 -8.20 -4.21
CA ASP A 56 6.27 -9.42 -3.42
C ASP A 56 6.00 -9.14 -1.94
N ALA A 57 5.54 -10.17 -1.22
CA ALA A 57 5.26 -10.07 0.20
C ALA A 57 5.96 -11.19 0.96
N SER A 58 6.76 -10.82 1.96
CA SER A 58 7.40 -11.81 2.82
C SER A 58 6.36 -12.60 3.65
N PRO A 59 6.66 -13.84 4.06
CA PRO A 59 5.73 -14.64 4.86
C PRO A 59 5.32 -13.98 6.20
N SER A 60 6.23 -13.21 6.81
CA SER A 60 5.94 -12.46 8.04
C SER A 60 4.95 -11.32 7.79
N LEU A 61 5.13 -10.56 6.71
CA LEU A 61 4.20 -9.52 6.31
C LEU A 61 2.83 -10.11 5.96
N CYS A 62 2.78 -11.20 5.19
CA CYS A 62 1.54 -11.89 4.85
C CYS A 62 0.74 -12.26 6.11
N ARG A 63 1.42 -12.78 7.14
CA ARG A 63 0.77 -13.14 8.40
C ARG A 63 0.12 -11.94 9.08
N VAL A 64 0.79 -10.79 9.11
CA VAL A 64 0.23 -9.56 9.70
C VAL A 64 -0.96 -9.08 8.88
N LEU A 65 -0.80 -9.01 7.57
CA LEU A 65 -1.83 -8.55 6.65
C LEU A 65 -3.07 -9.44 6.68
N ASP A 66 -2.92 -10.76 6.71
CA ASP A 66 -4.03 -11.72 6.81
C ASP A 66 -4.83 -11.54 8.11
N GLN A 67 -4.18 -11.15 9.21
CA GLN A 67 -4.87 -10.86 10.47
C GLN A 67 -5.63 -9.53 10.38
N CYS A 68 -5.02 -8.49 9.81
CA CYS A 68 -5.69 -7.21 9.57
C CYS A 68 -6.91 -7.40 8.66
N ASP A 69 -6.76 -8.17 7.59
CA ASP A 69 -7.79 -8.47 6.59
C ASP A 69 -8.99 -9.18 7.23
N LYS A 70 -8.77 -10.20 8.06
CA LYS A 70 -9.84 -10.89 8.81
C LYS A 70 -10.62 -9.98 9.73
N ILE A 71 -9.93 -9.08 10.45
CA ILE A 71 -10.58 -8.15 11.37
C ILE A 71 -11.42 -7.14 10.57
N ALA A 72 -10.86 -6.58 9.50
CA ALA A 72 -11.57 -5.62 8.67
C ALA A 72 -12.76 -6.24 7.94
N GLN A 73 -12.64 -7.49 7.45
CA GLN A 73 -13.74 -8.24 6.86
C GLN A 73 -14.88 -8.43 7.85
N LYS A 74 -14.56 -8.81 9.09
CA LYS A 74 -15.56 -8.94 10.15
C LYS A 74 -16.31 -7.64 10.38
N PHE A 75 -15.60 -6.51 10.49
CA PHE A 75 -16.25 -5.20 10.64
C PHE A 75 -17.10 -4.80 9.43
N SER A 76 -16.68 -5.18 8.22
CA SER A 76 -17.47 -4.96 6.99
C SER A 76 -18.79 -5.73 7.01
N VAL A 77 -18.80 -6.97 7.50
CA VAL A 77 -20.02 -7.77 7.63
C VAL A 77 -20.92 -7.22 8.75
N GLU A 78 -20.32 -6.83 9.88
CA GLU A 78 -21.05 -6.26 11.03
C GLU A 78 -21.69 -4.89 10.70
N SER A 79 -21.11 -4.12 9.78
CA SER A 79 -21.71 -2.87 9.30
C SER A 79 -22.85 -3.07 8.29
N GLY A 80 -23.12 -4.31 7.88
CA GLY A 80 -24.17 -4.65 6.93
C GLY A 80 -23.76 -4.53 5.45
N SER A 81 -22.46 -4.44 5.15
CA SER A 81 -22.00 -4.46 3.75
C SER A 81 -22.30 -5.82 3.11
N LYS A 82 -22.74 -5.77 1.85
CA LYS A 82 -23.01 -6.95 1.00
C LYS A 82 -21.94 -7.15 -0.07
N SER A 83 -20.91 -6.30 -0.06
CA SER A 83 -19.85 -6.32 -1.06
C SER A 83 -18.95 -7.54 -0.90
N GLU A 84 -18.47 -8.06 -2.03
CA GLU A 84 -17.50 -9.15 -2.05
C GLU A 84 -16.19 -8.69 -1.43
N TRP A 85 -15.69 -9.42 -0.44
CA TRP A 85 -14.44 -9.08 0.23
C TRP A 85 -13.24 -9.43 -0.66
N ARG A 86 -12.38 -8.44 -0.89
CA ARG A 86 -11.14 -8.55 -1.67
C ARG A 86 -9.95 -8.55 -0.71
N HIS A 87 -9.30 -9.71 -0.61
CA HIS A 87 -8.13 -9.90 0.24
C HIS A 87 -6.96 -9.00 -0.17
N VAL A 88 -6.29 -8.41 0.82
CA VAL A 88 -5.11 -7.55 0.62
C VAL A 88 -3.89 -8.28 0.06
N VAL A 89 -3.69 -9.54 0.48
CA VAL A 89 -2.64 -10.41 -0.06
C VAL A 89 -3.23 -11.21 -1.21
N ILE A 90 -2.65 -11.06 -2.39
CA ILE A 90 -3.08 -11.76 -3.60
C ILE A 90 -2.02 -12.81 -3.94
N LYS A 91 -2.42 -14.04 -4.21
CA LYS A 91 -1.50 -15.11 -4.59
C LYS A 91 -1.57 -15.33 -6.09
N PHE A 92 -0.44 -15.21 -6.78
CA PHE A 92 -0.36 -15.36 -8.23
C PHE A 92 0.34 -16.66 -8.65
N GLY A 93 -0.08 -17.17 -9.81
CA GLY A 93 0.56 -18.26 -10.53
C GLY A 93 0.46 -19.62 -9.84
N LYS A 94 1.09 -20.62 -10.46
CA LYS A 94 1.07 -22.02 -9.99
C LYS A 94 1.68 -22.21 -8.61
N TYR A 95 2.60 -21.33 -8.21
CA TYR A 95 3.35 -21.42 -6.95
C TYR A 95 2.73 -20.60 -5.81
N ASN A 96 1.55 -20.00 -6.01
CA ASN A 96 0.86 -19.21 -4.99
C ASN A 96 1.75 -18.11 -4.38
N TYR A 97 2.50 -17.43 -5.25
CA TYR A 97 3.45 -16.42 -4.81
C TYR A 97 2.69 -15.21 -4.25
N PRO A 98 2.87 -14.85 -2.96
CA PRO A 98 2.11 -13.81 -2.32
C PRO A 98 2.60 -12.43 -2.76
N THR A 99 1.65 -11.59 -3.13
CA THR A 99 1.91 -10.22 -3.56
C THR A 99 0.94 -9.28 -2.89
N ILE A 100 1.33 -8.01 -2.83
CA ILE A 100 0.52 -6.94 -2.27
C ILE A 100 0.54 -5.75 -3.22
N ARG A 101 -0.58 -5.03 -3.24
CA ARG A 101 -0.72 -3.80 -4.03
C ARG A 101 -0.57 -2.60 -3.13
N VAL A 102 0.39 -1.75 -3.46
CA VAL A 102 0.67 -0.51 -2.73
C VAL A 102 0.12 0.66 -3.55
N HIS A 103 -0.74 1.46 -2.91
CA HIS A 103 -1.37 2.64 -3.50
C HIS A 103 -0.62 3.91 -3.10
N MET A 104 -0.40 4.80 -4.06
CA MET A 104 0.20 6.11 -3.84
C MET A 104 -0.86 7.19 -4.04
N PRO A 105 -1.27 7.91 -2.98
CA PRO A 105 -2.29 8.93 -3.10
C PRO A 105 -1.79 10.14 -3.89
N ILE A 106 -2.68 10.73 -4.68
CA ILE A 106 -2.47 12.01 -5.38
C ILE A 106 -3.33 13.08 -4.70
N MET A 107 -2.75 14.24 -4.41
CA MET A 107 -3.47 15.46 -4.05
C MET A 107 -3.55 16.39 -5.24
N PHE A 108 -4.62 17.17 -5.30
CA PHE A 108 -4.80 18.26 -6.26
C PHE A 108 -4.75 19.56 -5.47
N ASN A 109 -3.67 20.33 -5.65
CA ASN A 109 -3.55 21.64 -5.03
C ASN A 109 -3.36 22.71 -6.11
N GLY A 110 -4.34 23.60 -6.26
CA GLY A 110 -4.24 24.73 -7.19
C GLY A 110 -4.01 24.37 -8.66
N GLY A 111 -4.48 23.20 -9.12
CA GLY A 111 -4.30 22.73 -10.49
C GLY A 111 -3.05 21.86 -10.72
N ILE A 112 -2.22 21.65 -9.70
CA ILE A 112 -1.05 20.76 -9.76
C ILE A 112 -1.41 19.43 -9.08
N GLU A 113 -1.21 18.33 -9.80
CA GLU A 113 -1.28 16.97 -9.27
C GLU A 113 0.02 16.62 -8.55
N GLN A 114 -0.05 16.33 -7.25
CA GLN A 114 1.12 16.02 -6.44
C GLN A 114 0.99 14.66 -5.75
N ILE A 115 2.05 13.86 -5.83
CA ILE A 115 2.17 12.60 -5.09
C ILE A 115 2.33 12.92 -3.61
N MET A 116 1.48 12.32 -2.78
CA MET A 116 1.50 12.50 -1.33
C MET A 116 2.50 11.57 -0.63
N THR A 117 2.92 10.52 -1.32
CA THR A 117 3.98 9.61 -0.86
C THR A 117 5.33 10.33 -0.90
N GLU A 118 6.05 10.35 0.21
CA GLU A 118 7.45 10.78 0.24
C GLU A 118 8.32 9.76 -0.50
N LEU A 119 8.94 10.16 -1.60
CA LEU A 119 9.84 9.31 -2.38
C LEU A 119 11.30 9.58 -1.98
N CYS A 120 12.03 8.53 -1.66
CA CYS A 120 13.45 8.57 -1.31
C CYS A 120 14.20 7.57 -2.17
N GLN A 121 15.40 7.93 -2.60
CA GLN A 121 16.34 7.04 -3.26
C GLN A 121 17.48 6.73 -2.31
N ARG A 122 17.85 5.46 -2.21
CA ARG A 122 18.98 5.00 -1.40
C ARG A 122 20.01 4.37 -2.31
N ASP A 123 21.23 4.88 -2.22
CA ASP A 123 22.38 4.33 -2.95
C ASP A 123 23.05 3.19 -2.17
N CYS A 124 24.00 2.52 -2.81
CA CYS A 124 24.78 1.44 -2.19
C CYS A 124 25.68 1.91 -1.04
N SER A 125 25.94 3.23 -0.94
CA SER A 125 26.65 3.81 0.22
C SER A 125 25.76 3.93 1.47
N GLY A 126 24.46 3.66 1.33
CA GLY A 126 23.46 3.83 2.37
C GLY A 126 22.93 5.26 2.50
N SER A 127 23.43 6.19 1.68
CA SER A 127 22.96 7.57 1.65
C SER A 127 21.55 7.62 1.07
N THR A 128 20.65 8.28 1.78
CA THR A 128 19.24 8.39 1.39
C THR A 128 18.96 9.84 0.98
N GLN A 129 18.53 10.04 -0.26
CA GLN A 129 18.18 11.35 -0.81
C GLN A 129 16.68 11.41 -1.12
N LYS A 130 16.05 12.54 -0.83
CA LYS A 130 14.63 12.74 -1.14
C LYS A 130 14.49 13.09 -2.62
N VAL A 131 13.61 12.37 -3.32
CA VAL A 131 13.25 12.68 -4.71
C VAL A 131 12.06 13.63 -4.69
N VAL A 132 12.19 14.76 -5.39
CA VAL A 132 11.15 15.78 -5.48
C VAL A 132 10.64 15.82 -6.91
N PHE A 133 9.35 15.54 -7.09
CA PHE A 133 8.66 15.69 -8.37
C PHE A 133 7.95 17.04 -8.43
N ILE A 134 8.04 17.71 -9.56
CA ILE A 134 7.23 18.90 -9.87
C ILE A 134 6.05 18.41 -10.73
N GLY A 135 4.88 18.23 -10.12
CA GLY A 135 3.71 17.66 -10.79
C GLY A 135 3.74 16.12 -10.90
N LEU A 136 2.89 15.57 -11.79
CA LEU A 136 2.80 14.13 -12.06
C LEU A 136 3.61 13.76 -13.31
N GLU A 137 4.93 13.78 -13.21
CA GLU A 137 5.81 13.32 -14.29
C GLU A 137 5.84 11.79 -14.35
N THR A 138 4.76 11.24 -14.93
CA THR A 138 4.48 9.80 -14.92
C THR A 138 5.58 8.96 -15.55
N ALA A 139 6.31 9.47 -16.54
CA ALA A 139 7.41 8.75 -17.17
C ALA A 139 8.59 8.51 -16.22
N GLU A 140 9.01 9.53 -15.47
CA GLU A 140 10.08 9.41 -14.50
C GLU A 140 9.69 8.46 -13.36
N LEU A 141 8.46 8.59 -12.85
CA LEU A 141 7.94 7.70 -11.80
C LEU A 141 7.85 6.24 -12.27
N ILE A 142 7.42 6.00 -13.52
CA ILE A 142 7.34 4.66 -14.12
C ILE A 142 8.74 4.04 -14.22
N ASN A 143 9.74 4.83 -14.63
CA ASN A 143 11.12 4.36 -14.71
C ASN A 143 11.71 4.08 -13.31
N LEU A 144 11.37 4.90 -12.32
CA LEU A 144 11.85 4.77 -10.95
C LEU A 144 11.26 3.54 -10.24
N ILE A 145 10.01 3.17 -10.53
CA ILE A 145 9.31 2.02 -9.92
C ILE A 145 9.01 0.98 -11.01
N ARG A 146 10.07 0.54 -11.69
CA ARG A 146 10.01 -0.49 -12.72
C ARG A 146 10.05 -1.90 -12.12
N PRO A 147 9.56 -2.94 -12.82
CA PRO A 147 9.73 -4.32 -12.36
C PRO A 147 11.20 -4.67 -12.10
N GLY A 148 11.47 -5.37 -11.01
CA GLY A 148 12.81 -5.71 -10.52
C GLY A 148 13.35 -4.77 -9.44
N THR A 149 12.87 -3.52 -9.39
CA THR A 149 13.33 -2.55 -8.39
C THR A 149 13.02 -2.99 -6.96
N LEU A 150 14.01 -2.89 -6.09
CA LEU A 150 13.83 -3.13 -4.65
C LEU A 150 13.31 -1.88 -3.96
N VAL A 151 12.29 -2.06 -3.12
CA VAL A 151 11.66 -0.96 -2.37
C VAL A 151 11.37 -1.35 -0.93
N ASP A 152 11.54 -0.39 -0.02
CA ASP A 152 10.89 -0.42 1.29
C ASP A 152 9.73 0.58 1.28
N ALA A 153 8.63 0.25 1.95
CA ALA A 153 7.46 1.11 2.01
C ALA A 153 6.97 1.30 3.45
N PHE A 154 6.62 2.53 3.77
CA PHE A 154 5.84 2.88 4.95
C PHE A 154 4.43 3.17 4.46
N PHE A 155 3.44 2.40 4.92
CA PHE A 155 2.07 2.56 4.49
C PHE A 155 1.12 2.58 5.67
N SER A 156 -0.08 3.11 5.45
CA SER A 156 -1.21 2.97 6.34
C SER A 156 -2.26 2.07 5.68
N PHE A 157 -3.19 1.56 6.48
CA PHE A 157 -4.39 0.95 5.92
C PHE A 157 -5.40 2.02 5.52
N GLY A 158 -6.04 1.82 4.38
CA GLY A 158 -7.30 2.47 4.03
C GLY A 158 -8.35 1.40 3.78
N SER A 159 -9.61 1.66 4.09
CA SER A 159 -10.72 0.81 3.69
C SER A 159 -11.29 1.26 2.34
N TYR A 160 -12.04 0.36 1.69
CA TYR A 160 -12.90 0.71 0.57
C TYR A 160 -14.11 -0.21 0.54
N ASP A 161 -15.22 0.33 0.08
CA ASP A 161 -16.40 -0.42 -0.34
C ASP A 161 -16.91 0.27 -1.62
N TYR A 162 -16.63 -0.34 -2.76
CA TYR A 162 -16.83 0.28 -4.06
C TYR A 162 -17.21 -0.75 -5.12
N GLN A 163 -18.27 -0.44 -5.88
CA GLN A 163 -18.78 -1.30 -6.97
C GLN A 163 -18.98 -2.77 -6.56
N GLY A 164 -19.52 -2.99 -5.35
CA GLY A 164 -19.76 -4.34 -4.85
C GLY A 164 -18.49 -5.09 -4.43
N SER A 165 -17.34 -4.42 -4.35
CA SER A 165 -16.11 -4.96 -3.79
C SER A 165 -15.68 -4.15 -2.57
N ALA A 166 -15.46 -4.82 -1.44
CA ALA A 166 -14.96 -4.21 -0.22
C ALA A 166 -13.61 -4.80 0.17
N GLY A 167 -12.79 -4.04 0.87
CA GLY A 167 -11.49 -4.53 1.31
C GLY A 167 -10.66 -3.46 2.00
N ILE A 168 -9.42 -3.83 2.31
CA ILE A 168 -8.38 -2.90 2.76
C ILE A 168 -7.36 -2.69 1.65
N ARG A 169 -6.77 -1.49 1.63
CA ARG A 169 -5.70 -1.08 0.71
C ARG A 169 -4.52 -0.57 1.51
N LEU A 170 -3.32 -0.82 1.00
CA LEU A 170 -2.09 -0.30 1.57
C LEU A 170 -1.81 1.06 0.91
N VAL A 171 -1.78 2.13 1.69
CA VAL A 171 -1.58 3.49 1.21
C VAL A 171 -0.20 3.97 1.63
N ALA A 172 0.72 4.09 0.67
CA ALA A 172 2.08 4.53 0.93
C ALA A 172 2.10 5.97 1.46
N LYS A 173 2.91 6.18 2.50
CA LYS A 173 3.27 7.46 3.09
C LYS A 173 4.72 7.81 2.75
N LYS A 174 5.59 6.81 2.72
CA LYS A 174 6.98 6.95 2.29
C LYS A 174 7.42 5.71 1.53
N LEU A 175 8.21 5.89 0.48
CA LEU A 175 8.84 4.84 -0.30
C LEU A 175 10.34 5.09 -0.33
N ILE A 176 11.13 4.05 -0.05
CA ILE A 176 12.58 4.06 -0.24
C ILE A 176 12.88 3.14 -1.40
N ILE A 177 13.37 3.70 -2.49
CA ILE A 177 13.75 3.00 -3.71
C ILE A 177 15.26 2.78 -3.66
N TYR A 178 15.68 1.54 -3.82
CA TYR A 178 17.09 1.19 -3.85
C TYR A 178 17.59 1.31 -5.30
N SER A 179 18.66 2.08 -5.49
CA SER A 179 19.35 2.15 -6.77
C SER A 179 20.05 0.82 -7.04
N GLU A 180 19.92 0.32 -8.26
CA GLU A 180 20.79 -0.74 -8.77
C GLU A 180 22.12 -0.09 -9.20
N GLU A 181 23.25 -0.74 -8.92
CA GLU A 181 24.56 -0.40 -9.52
C GLU A 181 24.55 -0.59 -11.04
#